data_AF-W2TEI0-F1
#
_entry.id   AF-W2TEI0-F1
#
_cell.length_a   1.000
_cell.length_b   1.000
_cell.length_c   1.000
_cell.angle_alpha   90.00
_cell.angle_beta   90.00
_cell.angle_gamma   90.00
#
_symmetry.space_group_name_H-M   'P 1'
#
loop_
_entity.id
_entity.type
_entity.pdbx_description
1 polymer ?
#
loop_
_entity_poly.entity_id
_entity_poly.type
_entity_poly.pdbx_seq_one_letter_code
_entity_poly.pdbx_strand_id
1 'polypeptide(L)'
;MLITGYQIRLVFLMQMVSSVFGRLEFNDWHCGSSDFTRRMSFESIGENCEEIMRNQAADHETFPVPVNHCCVVHDDCYTLQHGQEKCDEEFCECNRRASIARNDCRDLLEASCSLVQLFGFSAYHNSANYSEPTDFFKHKLHVENLATQYDSIYMHCPSVNATTSSCALQYNLCENTPVECAERLCRCINDATTVDENSSCHEVVDATCTTVISDAKSWRNVLRNTQFLRSNMLKVTMGACMVMLLFCILQIRPSNSAIVEKGHKYFPV
;
A
#
# COMPACT_ATOMS: atom_id res chain seq x y z
N MET A 1 -8.77 -32.69 35.79
CA MET A 1 -7.90 -32.71 34.59
C MET A 1 -8.80 -32.67 33.37
N LEU A 2 -9.00 -31.50 32.72
CA LEU A 2 -9.59 -31.35 31.36
C LEU A 2 -9.83 -29.87 30.98
N ILE A 3 -8.88 -28.93 31.15
CA ILE A 3 -9.08 -27.54 30.67
C ILE A 3 -7.77 -26.88 30.21
N THR A 4 -6.90 -27.61 29.51
CA THR A 4 -5.66 -27.02 28.95
C THR A 4 -5.45 -27.28 27.46
N GLY A 5 -6.25 -28.15 26.83
CA GLY A 5 -6.10 -28.52 25.42
C GLY A 5 -6.76 -27.59 24.39
N TYR A 6 -7.71 -26.74 24.81
CA TYR A 6 -8.53 -25.94 23.87
C TYR A 6 -7.90 -24.59 23.48
N GLN A 7 -7.06 -24.01 24.35
CA GLN A 7 -6.46 -22.69 24.12
C GLN A 7 -5.33 -22.72 23.08
N ILE A 8 -4.64 -23.85 22.93
CA ILE A 8 -3.51 -23.96 21.98
C ILE A 8 -4.02 -24.08 20.53
N ARG A 9 -5.22 -24.63 20.30
CA ARG A 9 -5.79 -24.72 18.94
C ARG A 9 -6.32 -23.39 18.40
N LEU A 10 -6.70 -22.45 19.26
CA LEU A 10 -7.20 -21.14 18.81
C LEU A 10 -6.07 -20.22 18.32
N VAL A 11 -4.89 -20.30 18.94
CA VAL A 11 -3.73 -19.47 18.57
C VAL A 11 -3.14 -19.89 17.22
N PHE A 12 -3.20 -21.18 16.87
CA PHE A 12 -2.74 -21.67 15.57
C PHE A 12 -3.72 -21.41 14.40
N LEU A 13 -5.01 -21.18 14.69
CA LEU A 13 -6.00 -20.87 13.64
C LEU A 13 -5.98 -19.39 13.18
N MET A 14 -5.31 -18.49 13.91
CA MET A 14 -5.18 -17.07 13.53
C MET A 14 -3.95 -16.74 12.66
N GLN A 15 -3.16 -17.73 12.22
CA GLN A 15 -1.97 -17.50 11.39
C GLN A 15 -2.14 -17.82 9.89
N MET A 16 -3.34 -18.19 9.43
CA MET A 16 -3.59 -18.57 8.03
C MET A 16 -4.56 -17.59 7.32
N VAL A 17 -4.32 -16.29 7.49
CA VAL A 17 -4.72 -15.30 6.47
C VAL A 17 -3.44 -14.62 6.02
N SER A 18 -2.60 -15.39 5.34
CA SER A 18 -1.64 -14.80 4.41
C SER A 18 -2.51 -14.12 3.35
N SER A 19 -2.68 -12.82 3.46
CA SER A 19 -3.15 -12.01 2.34
C SER A 19 -2.27 -12.38 1.15
N VAL A 20 -2.88 -13.00 0.15
CA VAL A 20 -2.29 -13.17 -1.16
C VAL A 20 -2.19 -11.76 -1.73
N PHE A 21 -1.10 -11.07 -1.39
CA PHE A 21 -0.82 -9.75 -1.94
C PHE A 21 -0.49 -9.97 -3.42
N GLY A 22 -1.25 -9.30 -4.29
CA GLY A 22 -1.02 -9.36 -5.72
C GLY A 22 0.40 -8.90 -6.06
N ARG A 23 0.97 -9.42 -7.14
CA ARG A 23 2.13 -8.82 -7.79
C ARG A 23 1.62 -8.10 -9.04
N LEU A 24 2.37 -7.10 -9.49
CA LEU A 24 2.11 -6.52 -10.80
C LEU A 24 2.31 -7.60 -11.87
N GLU A 25 1.25 -7.91 -12.62
CA GLU A 25 1.33 -8.87 -13.72
C GLU A 25 1.60 -8.15 -15.05
N PHE A 26 2.07 -8.88 -16.05
CA PHE A 26 2.32 -8.32 -17.38
C PHE A 26 1.06 -7.68 -18.01
N ASN A 27 -0.13 -8.21 -17.70
CA ASN A 27 -1.39 -7.67 -18.20
C ASN A 27 -1.68 -6.26 -17.66
N ASP A 28 -1.16 -5.93 -16.47
CA ASP A 28 -1.28 -4.60 -15.85
C ASP A 28 -0.17 -3.65 -16.29
N TRP A 29 0.77 -4.08 -17.14
CA TRP A 29 1.96 -3.30 -17.51
C TRP A 29 1.71 -2.41 -18.73
N HIS A 30 1.97 -1.12 -18.63
CA HIS A 30 1.63 -0.11 -19.64
C HIS A 30 2.84 0.45 -20.39
N CYS A 31 4.05 0.35 -19.85
CA CYS A 31 5.21 0.97 -20.51
C CYS A 31 5.50 0.35 -21.88
N GLY A 32 5.27 1.08 -22.97
CA GLY A 32 5.67 0.71 -24.33
C GLY A 32 4.50 0.66 -25.31
N SER A 33 4.77 0.97 -26.58
CA SER A 33 3.70 1.20 -27.59
C SER A 33 3.22 -0.05 -28.35
N SER A 34 3.90 -1.18 -28.19
CA SER A 34 3.58 -2.48 -28.81
C SER A 34 3.78 -3.62 -27.81
N ASP A 35 3.17 -4.79 -28.04
CA ASP A 35 3.37 -5.97 -27.18
C ASP A 35 4.85 -6.35 -27.01
N PHE A 36 5.65 -6.20 -28.07
CA PHE A 36 7.09 -6.45 -28.03
C PHE A 36 7.80 -5.46 -27.09
N THR A 37 7.57 -4.16 -27.26
CA THR A 37 8.20 -3.13 -26.43
C THR A 37 7.67 -3.15 -24.99
N ARG A 38 6.39 -3.49 -24.77
CA ARG A 38 5.79 -3.70 -23.45
C ARG A 38 6.43 -4.86 -22.71
N ARG A 39 6.63 -5.98 -23.41
CA ARG A 39 7.31 -7.14 -22.83
C ARG A 39 8.77 -6.83 -22.49
N MET A 40 9.49 -6.20 -23.43
CA MET A 40 10.87 -5.81 -23.22
C MET A 40 11.04 -4.87 -22.03
N SER A 41 10.17 -3.87 -21.87
CA SER A 41 10.23 -2.95 -20.73
C SER A 41 9.84 -3.63 -19.42
N PHE A 42 8.84 -4.50 -19.41
CA PHE A 42 8.44 -5.29 -18.24
C PHE A 42 9.60 -6.18 -17.76
N GLU A 43 10.22 -6.92 -18.67
CA GLU A 43 11.36 -7.79 -18.38
C GLU A 43 12.59 -6.97 -17.97
N SER A 44 12.89 -5.87 -18.66
CA SER A 44 14.04 -5.02 -18.33
C SER A 44 13.92 -4.38 -16.94
N ILE A 45 12.74 -3.86 -16.59
CA ILE A 45 12.49 -3.35 -15.24
C ILE A 45 12.51 -4.50 -14.25
N GLY A 46 11.85 -5.62 -14.53
CA GLY A 46 11.88 -6.79 -13.65
C GLY A 46 13.29 -7.26 -13.32
N GLU A 47 14.17 -7.38 -14.32
CA GLU A 47 15.51 -7.95 -14.13
C GLU A 47 16.53 -6.94 -13.58
N ASN A 48 16.52 -5.70 -14.06
CA ASN A 48 17.54 -4.71 -13.71
C ASN A 48 17.19 -3.89 -12.46
N CYS A 49 15.93 -3.94 -12.02
CA CYS A 49 15.44 -3.26 -10.81
C CYS A 49 15.10 -4.21 -9.67
N GLU A 50 15.71 -5.39 -9.63
CA GLU A 50 15.41 -6.43 -8.65
C GLU A 50 16.49 -6.60 -7.55
N GLU A 51 17.64 -5.93 -7.63
CA GLU A 51 18.81 -6.30 -6.83
C GLU A 51 18.62 -6.16 -5.30
N ILE A 52 17.58 -5.44 -4.84
CA ILE A 52 17.24 -5.27 -3.41
C ILE A 52 15.99 -6.06 -2.97
N MET A 53 15.22 -6.67 -3.89
CA MET A 53 13.99 -7.40 -3.51
C MET A 53 14.25 -8.77 -2.86
N ARG A 54 15.46 -9.33 -3.00
CA ARG A 54 15.76 -10.69 -2.51
C ARG A 54 16.19 -10.76 -1.04
N ASN A 55 16.57 -9.64 -0.41
CA ASN A 55 17.13 -9.62 0.96
C ASN A 55 16.32 -8.83 2.00
N GLN A 56 15.22 -8.16 1.63
CA GLN A 56 14.38 -7.39 2.56
C GLN A 56 12.89 -7.70 2.38
N ALA A 57 12.47 -8.87 2.84
CA ALA A 57 11.06 -9.29 2.87
C ALA A 57 10.20 -8.55 3.94
N ALA A 58 10.52 -7.30 4.27
CA ALA A 58 9.83 -6.58 5.35
C ALA A 58 9.56 -5.09 5.10
N ASP A 59 10.15 -4.46 4.07
CA ASP A 59 10.03 -3.00 3.86
C ASP A 59 9.99 -2.59 2.37
N HIS A 60 9.89 -3.54 1.44
CA HIS A 60 10.21 -3.26 0.04
C HIS A 60 8.95 -3.06 -0.81
N GLU A 61 8.63 -1.79 -1.02
CA GLU A 61 7.74 -1.26 -2.05
C GLU A 61 7.76 -2.12 -3.33
N THR A 62 6.58 -2.43 -3.88
CA THR A 62 6.39 -3.12 -5.17
C THR A 62 6.87 -2.20 -6.29
N PHE A 63 8.19 -2.10 -6.43
CA PHE A 63 8.89 -1.12 -7.26
C PHE A 63 8.46 -1.04 -8.73
N PRO A 64 8.04 -2.10 -9.43
CA PRO A 64 7.60 -1.90 -10.82
C PRO A 64 6.30 -1.07 -10.90
N VAL A 65 5.54 -0.93 -9.80
CA VAL A 65 4.24 -0.26 -9.81
C VAL A 65 4.35 1.26 -10.02
N PRO A 66 5.20 2.02 -9.28
CA PRO A 66 5.42 3.44 -9.57
C PRO A 66 5.93 3.74 -10.98
N VAL A 67 6.84 2.91 -11.52
CA VAL A 67 7.35 3.08 -12.90
C VAL A 67 6.24 2.85 -13.92
N ASN A 68 5.45 1.79 -13.73
CA ASN A 68 4.30 1.49 -14.57
C ASN A 68 3.31 2.66 -14.59
N HIS A 69 3.05 3.26 -13.44
CA HIS A 69 2.19 4.44 -13.33
C HIS A 69 2.71 5.63 -14.13
N CYS A 70 4.02 5.91 -14.10
CA CYS A 70 4.60 6.97 -14.91
C CYS A 70 4.31 6.80 -16.41
N CYS A 71 4.36 5.57 -16.90
CA CYS A 71 4.02 5.28 -18.30
C CYS A 71 2.54 5.53 -18.60
N VAL A 72 1.65 5.17 -17.68
CA VAL A 72 0.22 5.43 -17.84
C VAL A 72 -0.10 6.92 -17.90
N VAL A 73 0.48 7.70 -16.99
CA VAL A 73 0.31 9.17 -16.98
C VAL A 73 0.85 9.79 -18.27
N HIS A 74 1.99 9.29 -18.77
CA HIS A 74 2.59 9.71 -20.04
C HIS A 74 1.70 9.39 -21.23
N ASP A 75 1.15 8.18 -21.31
CA ASP A 75 0.25 7.74 -22.38
C ASP A 75 -1.07 8.53 -22.38
N ASP A 76 -1.63 8.85 -21.20
CA ASP A 76 -2.81 9.70 -21.07
C ASP A 76 -2.50 11.14 -21.53
N CYS A 77 -1.33 11.69 -21.14
CA CYS A 77 -0.86 13.01 -21.59
C CYS A 77 -0.67 13.06 -23.11
N TYR A 78 -0.10 12.00 -23.68
CA TYR A 78 0.04 11.81 -25.12
C TYR A 78 -1.33 11.71 -25.80
N THR A 79 -2.29 10.98 -25.24
CA THR A 79 -3.64 10.85 -25.82
C THR A 79 -4.38 12.18 -25.83
N LEU A 80 -4.22 12.98 -24.77
CA LEU A 80 -4.81 14.31 -24.65
C LEU A 80 -4.08 15.41 -25.42
N GLN A 81 -2.94 15.08 -26.04
CA GLN A 81 -2.16 15.99 -26.89
C GLN A 81 -1.70 17.28 -26.16
N HIS A 82 -1.24 17.15 -24.92
CA HIS A 82 -0.74 18.27 -24.10
C HIS A 82 0.64 18.83 -24.53
N GLY A 83 1.18 18.34 -25.64
CA GLY A 83 2.51 18.68 -26.16
C GLY A 83 3.56 17.63 -25.76
N GLN A 84 4.26 17.10 -26.77
CA GLN A 84 5.24 16.03 -26.58
C GLN A 84 6.32 16.38 -25.54
N GLU A 85 6.93 17.57 -25.66
CA GLU A 85 8.00 18.01 -24.75
C GLU A 85 7.52 18.10 -23.30
N LYS A 86 6.30 18.61 -23.07
CA LYS A 86 5.68 18.67 -21.73
C LYS A 86 5.48 17.26 -21.17
N CYS A 87 4.84 16.39 -21.93
CA CYS A 87 4.58 15.01 -21.49
C CYS A 87 5.88 14.24 -21.23
N ASP A 88 6.88 14.38 -22.09
CA ASP A 88 8.17 13.70 -21.94
C ASP A 88 8.90 14.20 -20.68
N GLU A 89 8.92 15.50 -20.39
CA GLU A 89 9.54 16.03 -19.17
C GLU A 89 8.79 15.57 -17.90
N GLU A 90 7.45 15.58 -17.93
CA GLU A 90 6.65 15.07 -16.80
C GLU A 90 6.86 13.57 -16.56
N PHE A 91 7.03 12.78 -17.62
CA PHE A 91 7.43 11.37 -17.54
C PHE A 91 8.81 11.20 -16.92
N CYS A 92 9.79 12.00 -17.35
CA CYS A 92 11.14 11.99 -16.79
C CYS A 92 11.13 12.32 -15.29
N GLU A 93 10.40 13.36 -14.87
CA GLU A 93 10.25 13.72 -13.46
C GLU A 93 9.51 12.65 -12.65
N CYS A 94 8.50 12.00 -13.23
CA CYS A 94 7.84 10.86 -12.60
C CYS A 94 8.81 9.70 -12.37
N ASN A 95 9.60 9.33 -13.38
CA ASN A 95 10.61 8.28 -13.30
C ASN A 95 11.71 8.59 -12.27
N ARG A 96 12.15 9.85 -12.19
CA ARG A 96 13.10 10.29 -11.16
C ARG A 96 12.50 10.14 -9.77
N ARG A 97 11.24 10.53 -9.57
CA ARG A 97 10.51 10.33 -8.29
C ARG A 97 10.37 8.85 -7.94
N ALA A 98 10.01 8.01 -8.92
CA ALA A 98 9.86 6.57 -8.74
C ALA A 98 11.16 5.89 -8.32
N SER A 99 12.33 6.37 -8.80
CA SER A 99 13.64 5.80 -8.50
C SER A 99 14.39 6.43 -7.32
N ILE A 100 13.81 7.39 -6.58
CA ILE A 100 14.51 8.06 -5.45
C ILE A 100 15.10 7.04 -4.46
N ALA A 101 14.36 5.99 -4.13
CA ALA A 101 14.80 4.96 -3.20
C ALA A 101 15.60 3.81 -3.87
N ARG A 102 15.79 3.85 -5.20
CA ARG A 102 16.30 2.74 -6.03
C ARG A 102 17.32 3.24 -7.05
N ASN A 103 18.52 3.49 -6.54
CA ASN A 103 19.66 3.91 -7.37
C ASN A 103 20.03 2.88 -8.46
N ASP A 104 19.76 1.59 -8.22
CA ASP A 104 19.95 0.50 -9.18
C ASP A 104 19.11 0.65 -10.45
N CYS A 105 18.00 1.39 -10.38
CA CYS A 105 17.10 1.64 -11.50
C CYS A 105 17.31 2.97 -12.20
N ARG A 106 18.05 3.88 -11.56
CA ARG A 106 18.10 5.27 -11.96
C ARG A 106 18.60 5.44 -13.39
N ASP A 107 19.69 4.75 -13.74
CA ASP A 107 20.28 4.85 -15.08
C ASP A 107 19.34 4.29 -16.16
N LEU A 108 18.64 3.19 -15.86
CA LEU A 108 17.66 2.60 -16.78
C LEU A 108 16.46 3.53 -17.00
N LEU A 109 15.97 4.19 -15.96
CA LEU A 109 14.86 5.14 -16.06
C LEU A 109 15.27 6.48 -16.69
N GLU A 110 16.51 6.92 -16.52
CA GLU A 110 17.03 8.10 -17.24
C GLU A 110 17.23 7.76 -18.73
N ALA A 111 17.64 6.54 -19.05
CA ALA A 111 17.69 6.06 -20.43
C ALA A 111 16.29 6.00 -21.06
N SER A 112 15.26 5.55 -20.33
CA SER A 112 13.89 5.56 -20.85
C SER A 112 13.36 6.98 -21.10
N CYS A 113 13.69 7.94 -20.23
CA CYS A 113 13.46 9.37 -20.45
C CYS A 113 14.10 9.86 -21.76
N SER A 114 15.38 9.54 -21.98
CA SER A 114 16.08 9.92 -23.23
C SER A 114 15.45 9.28 -24.47
N LEU A 115 14.95 8.04 -24.35
CA LEU A 115 14.30 7.34 -25.46
C LEU A 115 13.00 8.01 -25.90
N VAL A 116 12.14 8.43 -24.96
CA VAL A 116 10.89 9.12 -25.33
C VAL A 116 11.15 10.50 -25.93
N GLN A 117 12.14 11.24 -25.43
CA GLN A 117 12.51 12.55 -25.99
C GLN A 117 13.07 12.45 -27.41
N LEU A 118 13.88 11.42 -27.69
CA LEU A 118 14.52 11.23 -29.00
C LEU A 118 13.60 10.56 -30.04
N PHE A 119 12.75 9.62 -29.61
CA PHE A 119 12.00 8.74 -30.51
C PHE A 119 10.48 8.75 -30.29
N GLY A 120 9.98 9.48 -29.28
CA GLY A 120 8.57 9.53 -28.90
C GLY A 120 7.66 10.27 -29.88
N PHE A 121 8.21 11.04 -30.83
CA PHE A 121 7.44 11.84 -31.78
C PHE A 121 6.36 11.03 -32.50
N SER A 122 6.70 9.84 -33.01
CA SER A 122 5.71 9.01 -33.70
C SER A 122 4.65 8.46 -32.75
N ALA A 123 5.02 8.10 -31.52
CA ALA A 123 4.07 7.61 -30.52
C ALA A 123 3.09 8.72 -30.13
N TYR A 124 3.58 9.94 -29.90
CA TYR A 124 2.78 11.13 -29.61
C TYR A 124 1.78 11.48 -30.71
N HIS A 125 2.18 11.41 -31.98
CA HIS A 125 1.24 11.71 -33.07
C HIS A 125 0.19 10.61 -33.25
N ASN A 126 0.57 9.34 -32.99
CA ASN A 126 -0.32 8.21 -33.14
C ASN A 126 -1.34 8.09 -31.99
N SER A 127 -1.04 8.63 -30.81
CA SER A 127 -1.96 8.62 -29.66
C SER A 127 -3.14 9.57 -29.80
N ALA A 128 -3.10 10.55 -30.72
CA ALA A 128 -4.18 11.53 -30.89
C ALA A 128 -5.56 10.92 -31.19
N ASN A 129 -5.59 9.71 -31.76
CA ASN A 129 -6.82 8.96 -32.05
C ASN A 129 -6.94 7.68 -31.21
N TYR A 130 -6.13 7.56 -30.16
CA TYR A 130 -6.24 6.44 -29.24
C TYR A 130 -7.54 6.56 -28.45
N SER A 131 -8.24 5.43 -28.36
CA SER A 131 -9.39 5.26 -27.48
C SER A 131 -9.16 3.98 -26.70
N GLU A 132 -9.32 4.04 -25.38
CA GLU A 132 -9.25 2.85 -24.55
C GLU A 132 -10.21 1.75 -25.06
N PRO A 133 -9.77 0.49 -25.12
CA PRO A 133 -10.64 -0.63 -25.44
C PRO A 133 -11.84 -0.71 -24.49
N THR A 134 -13.00 -1.13 -25.00
CA THR A 134 -14.22 -1.26 -24.19
C THR A 134 -14.10 -2.29 -23.06
N ASP A 135 -13.16 -3.22 -23.18
CA ASP A 135 -12.80 -4.25 -22.20
C ASP A 135 -11.61 -3.85 -21.31
N PHE A 136 -11.22 -2.57 -21.31
CA PHE A 136 -10.20 -2.05 -20.41
C PHE A 136 -10.56 -2.38 -18.95
N PHE A 137 -9.64 -3.09 -18.28
CA PHE A 137 -9.85 -3.51 -16.90
C PHE A 137 -9.61 -2.34 -15.93
N LYS A 138 -10.68 -1.93 -15.25
CA LYS A 138 -10.64 -0.88 -14.23
C LYS A 138 -10.44 -1.50 -12.85
N HIS A 139 -9.23 -1.35 -12.31
CA HIS A 139 -8.94 -1.72 -10.93
C HIS A 139 -9.82 -0.92 -9.98
N LYS A 140 -10.31 -1.57 -8.93
CA LYS A 140 -11.11 -0.95 -7.87
C LYS A 140 -10.40 -1.10 -6.54
N LEU A 141 -10.65 -0.18 -5.61
CA LEU A 141 -10.16 -0.34 -4.25
C LEU A 141 -10.76 -1.61 -3.63
N HIS A 142 -9.94 -2.45 -3.00
CA HIS A 142 -10.41 -3.66 -2.30
C HIS A 142 -11.25 -3.33 -1.05
N VAL A 143 -11.25 -2.07 -0.61
CA VAL A 143 -12.01 -1.59 0.54
C VAL A 143 -13.45 -1.29 0.08
N GLU A 144 -14.39 -2.20 0.37
CA GLU A 144 -15.78 -2.15 -0.13
C GLU A 144 -16.48 -0.80 0.12
N ASN A 145 -16.26 -0.17 1.28
CA ASN A 145 -16.88 1.11 1.62
C ASN A 145 -16.27 2.31 0.88
N LEU A 146 -15.10 2.16 0.27
CA LEU A 146 -14.44 3.18 -0.55
C LEU A 146 -14.59 2.90 -2.04
N ALA A 147 -14.84 1.65 -2.45
CA ALA A 147 -14.94 1.24 -3.84
C ALA A 147 -16.00 2.04 -4.63
N THR A 148 -17.18 2.24 -4.05
CA THR A 148 -18.26 3.00 -4.70
C THR A 148 -17.93 4.47 -4.90
N GLN A 149 -17.23 5.08 -3.94
CA GLN A 149 -16.79 6.46 -4.07
C GLN A 149 -15.65 6.57 -5.08
N TYR A 150 -14.72 5.63 -5.07
CA TYR A 150 -13.64 5.57 -6.05
C TYR A 150 -14.16 5.39 -7.48
N ASP A 151 -15.20 4.57 -7.68
CA ASP A 151 -15.85 4.38 -8.97
C ASP A 151 -16.39 5.69 -9.56
N SER A 152 -16.69 6.69 -8.71
CA SER A 152 -17.13 8.01 -9.19
C SER A 152 -16.04 8.77 -9.93
N ILE A 153 -14.76 8.51 -9.66
CA ILE A 153 -13.65 9.14 -10.39
C ILE A 153 -13.71 8.72 -11.87
N TYR A 154 -13.90 7.43 -12.17
CA TYR A 154 -14.01 6.96 -13.56
C TYR A 154 -15.16 7.58 -14.35
N MET A 155 -16.22 8.03 -13.67
CA MET A 155 -17.34 8.70 -14.33
C MET A 155 -17.06 10.17 -14.65
N HIS A 156 -16.26 10.84 -13.82
CA HIS A 156 -16.00 12.29 -13.94
C HIS A 156 -14.63 12.62 -14.56
N CYS A 157 -13.74 11.62 -14.65
CA CYS A 157 -12.40 11.69 -15.23
C CYS A 157 -12.22 10.64 -16.35
N PRO A 158 -13.11 10.58 -17.37
CA PRO A 158 -13.13 9.47 -18.32
C PRO A 158 -11.88 9.40 -19.20
N SER A 159 -11.16 10.51 -19.39
CA SER A 159 -9.96 10.61 -20.23
C SER A 159 -8.68 10.09 -19.56
N VAL A 160 -8.75 9.76 -18.26
CA VAL A 160 -7.63 9.31 -17.42
C VAL A 160 -8.00 8.04 -16.64
N ASN A 161 -8.84 7.19 -17.24
CA ASN A 161 -9.24 5.90 -16.67
C ASN A 161 -8.04 5.01 -16.42
N ALA A 162 -7.07 4.95 -17.34
CA ALA A 162 -5.85 4.19 -17.15
C ALA A 162 -5.07 4.69 -15.93
N THR A 163 -4.84 6.00 -15.81
CA THR A 163 -4.17 6.60 -14.65
C THR A 163 -4.91 6.26 -13.35
N THR A 164 -6.24 6.40 -13.35
CA THR A 164 -7.09 6.05 -12.22
C THR A 164 -6.97 4.57 -11.84
N SER A 165 -6.99 3.67 -12.82
CA SER A 165 -6.83 2.22 -12.62
C SER A 165 -5.46 1.88 -12.03
N SER A 166 -4.40 2.50 -12.55
CA SER A 166 -3.05 2.36 -11.99
C SER A 166 -2.99 2.78 -10.52
N CYS A 167 -3.64 3.88 -10.15
CA CYS A 167 -3.71 4.34 -8.76
C CYS A 167 -4.44 3.38 -7.82
N ALA A 168 -5.57 2.80 -8.25
CA ALA A 168 -6.26 1.77 -7.47
C ALA A 168 -5.37 0.55 -7.23
N LEU A 169 -4.63 0.12 -8.25
CA LEU A 169 -3.68 -0.97 -8.13
C LEU A 169 -2.56 -0.63 -7.14
N GLN A 170 -1.97 0.57 -7.20
CA GLN A 170 -0.95 1.00 -6.23
C GLN A 170 -1.46 0.94 -4.79
N TYR A 171 -2.69 1.39 -4.56
CA TYR A 171 -3.30 1.35 -3.23
C TYR A 171 -3.55 -0.08 -2.76
N ASN A 172 -4.06 -0.95 -3.64
CA ASN A 172 -4.31 -2.35 -3.32
C ASN A 172 -3.03 -3.14 -3.01
N LEU A 173 -1.89 -2.71 -3.57
CA LEU A 173 -0.58 -3.29 -3.36
C LEU A 173 0.23 -2.59 -2.26
N CYS A 174 -0.32 -1.56 -1.61
CA CYS A 174 0.39 -0.79 -0.61
C CYS A 174 0.49 -1.54 0.73
N GLU A 175 1.72 -1.78 1.19
CA GLU A 175 2.01 -2.48 2.45
C GLU A 175 2.28 -1.54 3.65
N ASN A 176 2.25 -0.22 3.41
CA ASN A 176 2.48 0.80 4.42
C ASN A 176 1.29 0.96 5.38
N THR A 177 1.36 1.91 6.31
CA THR A 177 0.21 2.20 7.16
C THR A 177 -1.00 2.66 6.33
N PRO A 178 -2.25 2.43 6.79
CA PRO A 178 -3.44 2.87 6.05
C PRO A 178 -3.42 4.36 5.67
N VAL A 179 -2.85 5.21 6.53
CA VAL A 179 -2.71 6.66 6.29
C VAL A 179 -1.71 6.93 5.17
N GLU A 180 -0.53 6.29 5.19
CA GLU A 180 0.46 6.45 4.13
C GLU A 180 -0.06 5.93 2.78
N CYS A 181 -0.78 4.81 2.77
CA CYS A 181 -1.41 4.29 1.56
C CYS A 181 -2.50 5.24 1.05
N ALA A 182 -3.32 5.82 1.92
CA ALA A 182 -4.30 6.84 1.56
C ALA A 182 -3.66 8.10 0.98
N GLU A 183 -2.59 8.61 1.60
CA GLU A 183 -1.85 9.78 1.13
C GLU A 183 -1.15 9.51 -0.22
N ARG A 184 -0.63 8.30 -0.41
CA ARG A 184 -0.08 7.85 -1.70
C ARG A 184 -1.16 7.76 -2.78
N LEU A 185 -2.31 7.15 -2.48
CA LEU A 185 -3.44 7.11 -3.40
C LEU A 185 -3.85 8.53 -3.81
N CYS A 186 -3.96 9.44 -2.84
CA CYS A 186 -4.31 10.82 -3.09
C CYS A 186 -3.34 11.56 -4.00
N ARG A 187 -2.03 11.40 -3.77
CA ARG A 187 -1.03 11.95 -4.68
C ARG A 187 -1.17 11.37 -6.09
N CYS A 188 -1.36 10.06 -6.20
CA CYS A 188 -1.53 9.37 -7.47
C CYS A 188 -2.76 9.87 -8.25
N ILE A 189 -3.95 9.93 -7.63
CA ILE A 189 -5.16 10.38 -8.34
C ILE A 189 -5.13 11.89 -8.65
N ASN A 190 -4.30 12.68 -7.98
CA ASN A 190 -4.05 14.06 -8.37
C ASN A 190 -3.26 14.17 -9.69
N ASP A 191 -2.41 13.19 -10.02
CA ASP A 191 -1.76 13.12 -11.34
C ASP A 191 -2.83 13.01 -12.44
N ALA A 192 -3.90 12.24 -12.21
CA ALA A 192 -5.05 12.14 -13.13
C ALA A 192 -5.74 13.49 -13.38
N THR A 193 -5.92 14.31 -12.32
CA THR A 193 -6.54 15.63 -12.46
C THR A 193 -5.65 16.63 -13.20
N THR A 194 -4.33 16.53 -13.00
CA THR A 194 -3.35 17.38 -13.68
C THR A 194 -3.35 17.12 -15.19
N VAL A 195 -3.59 15.87 -15.58
CA VAL A 195 -3.68 15.47 -16.99
C VAL A 195 -5.07 15.77 -17.59
N ASP A 196 -6.18 15.55 -16.90
CA ASP A 196 -7.53 15.73 -17.47
C ASP A 196 -7.97 17.21 -17.57
N GLU A 197 -7.43 18.11 -16.73
CA GLU A 197 -7.74 19.56 -16.67
C GLU A 197 -9.24 19.91 -16.49
N ASN A 198 -10.10 18.93 -16.18
CA ASN A 198 -11.55 19.12 -15.98
C ASN A 198 -11.87 19.45 -14.52
N SER A 199 -12.59 20.55 -14.27
CA SER A 199 -12.97 20.96 -12.91
C SER A 199 -13.83 19.92 -12.19
N SER A 200 -14.70 19.20 -12.91
CA SER A 200 -15.53 18.15 -12.31
C SER A 200 -14.69 16.95 -11.86
N CYS A 201 -13.59 16.65 -12.57
CA CYS A 201 -12.65 15.63 -12.16
C CYS A 201 -11.92 16.03 -10.88
N HIS A 202 -11.43 17.28 -10.81
CA HIS A 202 -10.81 17.84 -9.61
C HIS A 202 -11.71 17.75 -8.37
N GLU A 203 -12.98 18.16 -8.48
CA GLU A 203 -13.92 18.14 -7.35
C GLU A 203 -14.14 16.74 -6.79
N VAL A 204 -14.31 15.75 -7.67
CA VAL A 204 -14.55 14.35 -7.27
C VAL A 204 -13.29 13.71 -6.69
N VAL A 205 -12.11 14.04 -7.20
CA VAL A 205 -10.84 13.59 -6.64
C VAL A 205 -10.61 14.16 -5.24
N ASP A 206 -10.84 15.45 -5.02
CA ASP A 206 -10.69 16.08 -3.70
C ASP A 206 -11.67 15.49 -2.66
N ALA A 207 -12.94 15.31 -3.06
CA ALA A 207 -13.95 14.67 -2.23
C ALA A 207 -13.58 13.22 -1.89
N THR A 208 -13.07 12.46 -2.86
CA THR A 208 -12.61 11.08 -2.65
C THR A 208 -11.41 11.05 -1.70
N CYS A 209 -10.45 11.94 -1.89
CA CYS A 209 -9.28 12.04 -1.02
C CYS A 209 -9.62 12.33 0.43
N THR A 210 -10.52 13.29 0.65
CA THR A 210 -11.02 13.61 1.99
C THR A 210 -11.61 12.39 2.67
N THR A 211 -12.43 11.60 1.96
CA THR A 211 -13.03 10.40 2.54
C THR A 211 -12.02 9.27 2.76
N VAL A 212 -11.13 8.98 1.80
CA VAL A 212 -10.11 7.93 1.94
C VAL A 212 -9.18 8.23 3.13
N ILE A 213 -8.72 9.48 3.27
CA ILE A 213 -7.86 9.89 4.40
C ILE A 213 -8.61 9.81 5.74
N SER A 214 -9.88 10.24 5.76
CA SER A 214 -10.74 10.15 6.94
C SER A 214 -10.97 8.70 7.38
N ASP A 215 -11.26 7.80 6.43
CA ASP A 215 -11.39 6.37 6.68
C ASP A 215 -10.08 5.78 7.20
N ALA A 216 -8.94 6.09 6.57
CA ALA A 216 -7.62 5.64 7.00
C ALA A 216 -7.27 6.06 8.44
N LYS A 217 -7.70 7.25 8.86
CA LYS A 217 -7.53 7.76 10.23
C LYS A 217 -8.55 7.22 11.23
N SER A 218 -9.61 6.55 10.75
CA SER A 218 -10.65 5.99 11.61
C SER A 218 -10.08 4.93 12.55
N TRP A 219 -10.56 4.93 13.80
CA TRP A 219 -10.19 3.97 14.83
C TRP A 219 -10.40 2.50 14.40
N ARG A 220 -11.37 2.25 13.50
CA ARG A 220 -11.60 0.93 12.92
C ARG A 220 -10.37 0.41 12.15
N ASN A 221 -9.69 1.27 11.40
CA ASN A 221 -8.51 0.91 10.62
C ASN A 221 -7.23 0.93 11.47
N VAL A 222 -7.15 1.80 12.48
CA VAL A 222 -6.07 1.75 13.49
C VAL A 222 -6.05 0.40 14.22
N LEU A 223 -7.23 -0.14 14.57
CA LEU A 223 -7.35 -1.45 15.23
C LEU A 223 -7.10 -2.62 14.26
N ARG A 224 -7.30 -2.44 12.95
CA ARG A 224 -7.11 -3.47 11.93
C ARG A 224 -5.66 -3.57 11.45
N ASN A 225 -4.83 -2.56 11.73
CA ASN A 225 -3.43 -2.55 11.38
C ASN A 225 -2.69 -3.67 12.14
N THR A 226 -2.17 -4.65 11.40
CA THR A 226 -1.46 -5.82 11.92
C THR A 226 -0.17 -5.44 12.64
N GLN A 227 0.52 -4.36 12.26
CA GLN A 227 1.67 -3.83 13.01
C GLN A 227 1.24 -3.25 14.36
N PHE A 228 0.12 -2.51 14.41
CA PHE A 228 -0.44 -2.01 15.66
C PHE A 228 -0.86 -3.17 16.57
N LEU A 229 -1.53 -4.18 16.01
CA LEU A 229 -1.90 -5.39 16.74
C LEU A 229 -0.66 -6.15 17.21
N ARG A 230 0.39 -6.30 16.40
CA ARG A 230 1.61 -7.04 16.78
C ARG A 230 2.42 -6.33 17.85
N SER A 231 2.59 -5.01 17.73
CA SER A 231 3.33 -4.18 18.70
C SER A 231 2.58 -4.05 20.03
N ASN A 232 1.24 -3.94 19.99
CA ASN A 232 0.44 -3.82 21.19
C ASN A 232 0.02 -5.16 21.80
N MET A 233 -0.14 -6.24 21.03
CA MET A 233 -0.36 -7.58 21.58
C MET A 233 0.79 -7.98 22.48
N LEU A 234 2.04 -7.67 22.11
CA LEU A 234 3.21 -7.93 22.95
C LEU A 234 3.13 -7.13 24.26
N LYS A 235 2.76 -5.84 24.20
CA LYS A 235 2.60 -5.00 25.39
C LYS A 235 1.44 -5.46 26.28
N VAL A 236 0.32 -5.87 25.68
CA VAL A 236 -0.87 -6.38 26.38
C VAL A 236 -0.58 -7.72 27.02
N THR A 237 0.10 -8.64 26.33
CA THR A 237 0.51 -9.93 26.91
C THR A 237 1.52 -9.73 28.03
N MET A 238 2.53 -8.86 27.86
CA MET A 238 3.45 -8.51 28.94
C MET A 238 2.73 -7.90 30.16
N GLY A 239 1.79 -6.99 29.94
CA GLY A 239 0.96 -6.41 31.00
C GLY A 239 0.12 -7.45 31.73
N ALA A 240 -0.55 -8.34 30.99
CA ALA A 240 -1.34 -9.42 31.57
C ALA A 240 -0.48 -10.41 32.37
N CYS A 241 0.71 -10.76 31.87
CA CYS A 241 1.67 -11.60 32.60
C CYS A 241 2.13 -10.96 33.91
N MET A 242 2.39 -9.65 33.92
CA MET A 242 2.78 -8.92 35.14
C MET A 242 1.65 -8.89 36.17
N VAL A 243 0.40 -8.65 35.75
CA VAL A 243 -0.77 -8.67 36.64
C VAL A 243 -0.98 -10.07 37.23
N MET A 244 -0.86 -11.12 36.42
CA MET A 244 -0.96 -12.51 36.88
C MET A 244 0.17 -12.86 37.87
N LEU A 245 1.41 -12.44 37.61
CA LEU A 245 2.54 -12.62 38.53
C LEU A 245 2.29 -11.92 39.87
N LEU A 246 1.82 -10.66 39.85
CA LEU A 246 1.47 -9.92 41.06
C LEU A 246 0.34 -10.60 41.84
N PHE A 247 -0.68 -11.09 41.15
CA PHE A 247 -1.77 -11.83 41.78
C PHE A 247 -1.28 -13.13 42.44
N CYS A 248 -0.40 -13.90 41.77
CA CYS A 248 0.22 -15.09 42.35
C CYS A 248 1.07 -14.75 43.58
N ILE A 249 1.87 -13.68 43.55
CA ILE A 249 2.69 -13.25 44.70
C ILE A 249 1.80 -12.86 45.89
N LEU A 250 0.69 -12.15 45.64
CA LEU A 250 -0.26 -11.76 46.68
C LEU A 250 -0.98 -12.97 47.31
N GLN A 251 -1.27 -14.01 46.52
CA GLN A 251 -1.89 -15.26 46.99
C GLN A 251 -0.92 -16.15 47.78
N ILE A 252 0.38 -16.10 47.48
CA ILE A 252 1.43 -16.88 48.18
C ILE A 252 1.80 -16.24 49.53
N ARG A 253 1.32 -15.03 49.84
CA ARG A 253 1.60 -14.40 51.13
C ARG A 253 0.98 -15.26 52.25
N PRO A 254 1.79 -15.89 53.12
CA PRO A 254 1.27 -16.74 54.17
C PRO A 254 0.36 -15.91 55.08
N SER A 255 -0.82 -16.43 55.38
CA SER A 255 -1.66 -15.88 56.44
C SER A 255 -0.85 -15.97 57.75
N ASN A 256 -0.30 -14.83 58.19
CA ASN A 256 0.39 -14.67 59.49
C ASN A 256 -0.62 -14.72 60.65
N SER A 257 -1.54 -15.68 60.63
CA SER A 257 -2.55 -15.93 61.65
C SER A 257 -2.24 -17.24 62.37
N ALA A 258 -1.03 -17.36 62.94
CA ALA A 258 -0.70 -18.41 63.90
C ALA A 258 0.58 -18.08 64.69
N ILE A 259 0.69 -16.88 65.27
CA ILE A 259 1.57 -16.73 66.44
C ILE A 259 0.77 -17.26 67.63
N VAL A 260 1.02 -18.54 67.92
CA VAL A 260 0.49 -19.27 69.06
C VAL A 260 1.02 -18.63 70.34
N GLU A 261 0.11 -18.01 71.08
CA GLU A 261 0.27 -17.57 72.45
C GLU A 261 0.47 -18.80 73.35
N LYS A 262 1.71 -19.24 73.56
CA LYS A 262 2.03 -20.22 74.62
C LYS A 262 2.32 -19.48 75.91
N GLY A 263 1.32 -19.50 76.80
CA GLY A 263 1.36 -18.87 78.11
C GLY A 263 2.48 -19.39 79.01
N HIS A 264 3.13 -18.45 79.68
CA HIS A 264 3.94 -18.72 80.87
C HIS A 264 3.04 -18.90 82.08
N LYS A 265 2.94 -20.15 82.56
CA LYS A 265 2.59 -20.45 83.95
C LYS A 265 3.90 -20.61 84.73
N TYR A 266 4.15 -19.74 85.71
CA TYR A 266 5.08 -19.99 86.80
C TYR A 266 4.32 -19.97 88.13
N PHE A 267 4.65 -20.95 88.96
CA PHE A 267 4.01 -21.36 90.21
C PHE A 267 4.30 -20.40 91.39
N PRO A 268 3.46 -20.39 92.44
CA PRO A 268 3.68 -19.62 93.65
C PRO A 268 4.64 -20.33 94.62
N VAL A 269 5.45 -19.55 95.32
CA VAL A 269 6.08 -19.89 96.61
C VAL A 269 5.77 -18.76 97.57
#